data_AF-A0A432HJP1-F1
#
_entry.id   AF-A0A432HJP1-F1
#
_cell.length_a   1.000
_cell.length_b   1.000
_cell.length_c   1.000
_cell.angle_alpha   90.00
_cell.angle_beta   90.00
_cell.angle_gamma   90.00
#
_symmetry.space_group_name_H-M   'P 1'
#
loop_
_entity.id
_entity.type
_entity.pdbx_description
1 polymer ?
#
loop_
_entity_poly.entity_id
_entity_poly.type
_entity_poly.pdbx_seq_one_letter_code
_entity_poly.pdbx_strand_id
1 'polypeptide(L)'
;MTVFAALAALTIITVAASYLDLSTGEGILLALTIASVKGSLVASYFMHLISERALITWILMLTAGFFFVLMFIPMASFIDQAQVG
;
A
#
# COMPACT_ATOMS: atom_id res chain seq x y z
N MET A 1 17.09 4.35 -14.29
CA MET A 1 17.14 2.91 -14.65
C MET A 1 17.05 1.99 -13.43
N THR A 2 17.58 2.39 -12.28
CA THR A 2 17.58 1.61 -11.02
C THR A 2 16.19 1.23 -10.50
N VAL A 3 15.18 2.11 -10.60
CA VAL A 3 13.85 1.83 -10.04
C VAL A 3 12.96 0.98 -10.91
N PHE A 4 13.12 1.05 -12.23
CA PHE A 4 12.46 0.08 -13.11
C PHE A 4 12.96 -1.35 -12.81
N ALA A 5 14.27 -1.50 -12.56
CA ALA A 5 14.85 -2.75 -12.10
C ALA A 5 14.37 -3.15 -10.69
N ALA A 6 14.27 -2.21 -9.74
CA ALA A 6 13.77 -2.48 -8.40
C ALA A 6 12.30 -2.94 -8.40
N LEU A 7 11.45 -2.32 -9.22
CA LEU A 7 10.05 -2.71 -9.39
C LEU A 7 9.92 -4.08 -10.06
N ALA A 8 10.71 -4.33 -11.10
CA ALA A 8 10.76 -5.64 -11.75
C ALA A 8 11.20 -6.74 -10.77
N ALA A 9 12.27 -6.49 -9.99
CA ALA A 9 12.76 -7.40 -8.97
C ALA A 9 11.70 -7.65 -7.88
N LEU A 10 11.09 -6.61 -7.32
CA LEU A 10 10.02 -6.78 -6.33
C LEU A 10 8.83 -7.56 -6.89
N THR A 11 8.56 -7.47 -8.21
CA THR A 11 7.50 -8.24 -8.88
C THR A 11 7.82 -9.70 -9.04
N ILE A 12 9.05 -10.02 -9.44
CA ILE A 12 9.54 -11.39 -9.47
C ILE A 12 9.49 -12.00 -8.07
N ILE A 13 9.89 -11.24 -7.04
CA ILE A 13 9.81 -11.66 -5.64
C ILE A 13 8.36 -11.89 -5.20
N THR A 14 7.40 -11.05 -5.62
CA THR A 14 5.98 -11.25 -5.25
C THR A 14 5.42 -12.54 -5.87
N VAL A 15 5.76 -12.79 -7.14
CA VAL A 15 5.33 -14.00 -7.85
C VAL A 15 5.99 -15.23 -7.23
N ALA A 16 7.30 -15.18 -6.95
CA ALA A 16 8.03 -16.27 -6.29
C ALA A 16 7.49 -16.56 -4.87
N ALA A 17 7.16 -15.52 -4.11
CA ALA A 17 6.53 -15.66 -2.80
C ALA A 17 5.12 -16.27 -2.89
N SER A 18 4.37 -15.96 -3.95
CA SER A 18 3.06 -16.59 -4.21
C SER A 18 3.15 -18.06 -4.62
N TYR A 19 4.31 -18.53 -5.10
CA TYR A 19 4.56 -19.94 -5.39
C TYR A 19 5.01 -20.73 -4.15
N LEU A 20 5.39 -20.04 -3.08
CA LEU A 20 5.67 -20.67 -1.80
C LEU A 20 4.30 -20.82 -1.10
N ASP A 21 3.83 -22.07 -0.94
CA ASP A 21 2.61 -22.42 -0.21
C ASP A 21 2.74 -22.02 1.28
N LEU A 22 2.64 -20.72 1.54
CA LEU A 22 2.61 -20.13 2.87
C LEU A 22 1.17 -20.12 3.35
N SER A 23 0.98 -20.41 4.64
CA SER A 23 -0.32 -20.36 5.30
C SER A 23 -1.03 -19.03 4.99
N THR A 24 -2.35 -19.08 4.76
CA THR A 24 -3.15 -17.95 4.24
C THR A 24 -2.90 -16.62 4.98
N GLY A 25 -2.64 -16.67 6.29
CA GLY A 25 -2.30 -15.48 7.08
C GLY A 25 -0.93 -14.88 6.78
N GLU A 26 0.11 -15.70 6.64
CA GLU A 26 1.47 -15.24 6.33
C GLU A 26 1.57 -14.73 4.89
N GLY A 27 0.87 -15.38 3.95
CA GLY A 27 0.78 -14.94 2.55
C GLY A 27 0.17 -13.53 2.41
N ILE A 28 -0.90 -13.23 3.17
CA ILE A 28 -1.54 -11.90 3.15
C ILE A 28 -0.61 -10.82 3.71
N LEU A 29 0.05 -11.08 4.84
CA LEU A 29 1.00 -10.13 5.44
C LEU A 29 2.17 -9.83 4.50
N LEU A 30 2.69 -10.86 3.85
CA LEU A 30 3.82 -10.75 2.93
C LEU A 30 3.41 -10.03 1.63
N ALA A 31 2.22 -10.33 1.09
CA ALA A 31 1.66 -9.64 -0.06
C ALA A 31 1.41 -8.14 0.22
N LEU A 32 0.83 -7.80 1.37
CA LEU A 32 0.61 -6.41 1.79
C LEU A 32 1.93 -5.65 1.95
N THR A 33 2.92 -6.28 2.58
CA THR A 33 4.24 -5.67 2.77
C THR A 33 4.90 -5.35 1.43
N ILE A 34 4.91 -6.32 0.49
CA ILE A 34 5.49 -6.12 -0.84
C ILE A 34 4.70 -5.06 -1.64
N ALA A 35 3.37 -5.05 -1.52
CA ALA A 35 2.53 -4.05 -2.16
C ALA A 35 2.81 -2.63 -1.65
N SER A 36 2.95 -2.45 -0.32
CA SER A 36 3.32 -1.16 0.27
C SER A 36 4.68 -0.67 -0.22
N VAL A 37 5.69 -1.54 -0.23
CA VAL A 37 7.05 -1.17 -0.68
C VAL A 37 7.07 -0.79 -2.16
N LYS A 38 6.38 -1.54 -3.03
CA LYS A 38 6.21 -1.18 -4.45
C LYS A 38 5.54 0.17 -4.61
N GLY A 39 4.42 0.39 -3.93
CA GLY A 39 3.67 1.64 -3.99
C GLY A 39 4.51 2.85 -3.56
N SER A 40 5.28 2.72 -2.48
CA SER A 40 6.18 3.77 -2.01
C SER A 40 7.33 4.05 -2.99
N LEU A 41 7.90 3.02 -3.64
CA LEU A 41 8.91 3.22 -4.68
C LEU A 41 8.34 3.92 -5.92
N VAL A 42 7.12 3.56 -6.34
CA VAL A 42 6.45 4.25 -7.46
C VAL A 42 6.21 5.72 -7.10
N ALA A 43 5.64 5.99 -5.92
CA ALA A 43 5.32 7.35 -5.47
C ALA A 43 6.57 8.24 -5.30
N SER A 44 7.65 7.70 -4.75
CA SER A 44 8.88 8.47 -4.52
C SER A 44 9.68 8.73 -5.81
N TYR A 45 9.71 7.78 -6.74
CA TYR A 45 10.63 7.83 -7.90
C TYR A 45 9.97 8.27 -9.21
N PHE A 46 8.75 7.86 -9.52
CA PHE A 46 8.07 8.30 -10.76
C PHE A 46 7.58 9.74 -10.69
N MET A 47 7.31 10.26 -9.48
CA MET A 47 6.84 11.64 -9.30
C MET A 47 7.96 12.65 -8.98
N HIS A 48 9.24 12.31 -9.14
CA HIS A 48 10.38 13.24 -8.90
C HIS A 48 10.23 14.06 -7.59
N LEU A 49 9.78 13.40 -6.52
CA LEU A 49 9.42 14.06 -5.25
C LEU A 49 10.65 14.54 -4.45
N ILE A 50 11.81 13.93 -4.70
CA ILE A 50 13.02 14.14 -3.90
C ILE A 50 13.72 15.49 -4.18
N SER A 51 13.42 16.15 -5.31
CA SER A 51 14.18 17.33 -5.73
C SER A 51 13.39 18.63 -5.83
N GLU A 52 12.04 18.65 -5.81
CA GLU A 52 11.34 19.95 -6.03
C GLU A 52 9.91 20.15 -5.48
N ARG A 53 9.13 19.14 -5.04
CA ARG A 53 7.68 19.35 -4.75
C ARG A 53 7.15 18.70 -3.47
N ALA A 54 7.58 19.19 -2.31
CA ALA A 54 7.04 18.83 -0.99
C ALA A 54 5.51 18.98 -0.87
N LEU A 55 4.91 19.90 -1.64
CA LEU A 55 3.46 20.13 -1.63
C LEU A 55 2.66 18.90 -2.14
N ILE A 56 3.18 18.18 -3.14
CA ILE A 56 2.50 17.00 -3.72
C ILE A 56 2.57 15.83 -2.73
N THR A 57 3.69 15.63 -2.04
CA THR A 57 3.79 14.62 -0.96
C THR A 57 2.76 14.89 0.13
N TRP A 58 2.58 16.16 0.49
CA TRP A 58 1.65 16.56 1.53
C TRP A 58 0.20 16.36 1.11
N ILE A 59 -0.18 16.70 -0.13
CA ILE A 59 -1.54 16.45 -0.65
C ILE A 59 -1.83 14.94 -0.76
N LEU A 60 -0.83 14.13 -1.11
CA LEU A 60 -0.96 12.67 -1.19
C LEU A 60 -1.12 12.06 0.21
N MET A 61 -0.34 12.51 1.20
CA MET A 61 -0.55 12.11 2.60
C MET A 61 -1.92 12.54 3.11
N LEU A 62 -2.38 13.76 2.79
CA LEU A 62 -3.71 14.23 3.18
C LEU A 62 -4.80 13.38 2.54
N THR A 63 -4.68 13.05 1.25
CA THR A 63 -5.62 12.18 0.53
C THR A 63 -5.64 10.77 1.14
N ALA A 64 -4.47 10.22 1.48
CA ALA A 64 -4.37 8.93 2.16
C ALA A 64 -5.04 8.97 3.55
N GLY A 65 -4.84 10.05 4.32
CA GLY A 65 -5.51 10.25 5.60
C GLY A 65 -7.04 10.30 5.46
N PHE A 66 -7.55 11.08 4.51
CA PHE A 66 -8.99 11.12 4.21
C PHE A 66 -9.53 9.76 3.76
N PHE A 67 -8.77 9.01 2.94
CA PHE A 67 -9.15 7.67 2.52
C PHE A 67 -9.32 6.72 3.71
N PHE A 68 -8.37 6.71 4.65
CA PHE A 68 -8.50 5.90 5.86
C PHE A 68 -9.70 6.34 6.71
N VAL A 69 -9.88 7.64 6.92
CA VAL A 69 -11.04 8.17 7.68
C VAL A 69 -12.37 7.73 7.03
N LEU A 70 -12.50 7.88 5.71
CA LEU A 70 -13.70 7.46 4.97
C LEU A 70 -13.89 5.95 4.92
N MET A 71 -12.83 5.15 5.08
CA MET A 71 -12.91 3.69 5.18
C MET A 71 -13.27 3.23 6.61
N PHE A 72 -12.80 3.94 7.65
CA PHE A 72 -13.09 3.62 9.05
C PHE A 72 -14.49 4.03 9.49
N ILE A 73 -15.06 5.13 8.96
CA ILE A 73 -16.45 5.56 9.25
C ILE A 73 -17.48 4.46 8.97
N PRO A 74 -17.55 3.87 7.76
CA PRO A 74 -18.52 2.82 7.47
C PRO A 74 -18.23 1.55 8.29
N MET A 75 -16.97 1.18 8.48
CA MET A 75 -16.61 0.05 9.35
C MET A 75 -17.12 0.25 10.79
N ALA A 76 -16.92 1.44 11.37
CA ALA A 76 -17.45 1.76 12.69
C ALA A 76 -18.99 1.71 12.72
N SER A 77 -19.66 2.20 11.67
CA SER A 77 -21.12 2.11 11.58
C SER A 77 -21.62 0.67 11.43
N PHE A 78 -20.93 -0.19 10.68
CA PHE A 78 -21.31 -1.60 10.54
C PHE A 78 -21.13 -2.38 11.85
N ILE A 79 -20.09 -2.05 12.63
CA ILE A 79 -19.86 -2.64 13.95
C ILE A 79 -20.95 -2.20 14.95
N ASP A 80 -21.35 -0.93 14.90
CA ASP A 80 -22.44 -0.38 15.74
C ASP A 80 -23.80 -1.03 15.39
N GLN A 81 -24.12 -1.19 14.09
CA GLN A 81 -25.34 -1.88 13.64
C GLN A 81 -25.35 -3.38 14.03
N ALA A 82 -24.19 -4.03 14.12
CA ALA A 82 -24.09 -5.44 14.52
C ALA A 82 -24.28 -5.66 16.04
N GLN A 83 -24.19 -4.61 16.86
CA GLN A 83 -24.37 -4.69 18.31
C GLN A 83 -25.81 -4.38 18.78
N VAL A 84 -26.65 -3.87 17.88
CA VAL A 84 -28.05 -3.44 18.17
C VAL A 84 -29.10 -4.43 17.60
N GLY A 85 -28.68 -5.53 16.97
CA GLY A 85 -29.55 -6.65 16.52
C GLY A 85 -29.38 -7.89 17.40
#